data_AF-A0A9D5VHY1-F1
#
_entry.id   AF-A0A9D5VHY1-F1
#
_cell.length_a   1.000
_cell.length_b   1.000
_cell.length_c   1.000
_cell.angle_alpha   90.00
_cell.angle_beta   90.00
_cell.angle_gamma   90.00
#
_symmetry.space_group_name_H-M   'P 1'
#
loop_
_entity.id
_entity.type
_entity.pdbx_description
1 polymer ?
#
loop_
_entity_poly.entity_id
_entity_poly.type
_entity_poly.pdbx_seq_one_letter_code
_entity_poly.pdbx_strand_id
1 'polypeptide(L)'
;MPSPFKIRAGKISFVCTTLLAAGLLLTGCDMAHYYLQAVGGELDLLSRRRSISDLLADPVTPKPLRQRLSLAEKAVKFAVTDLALAPSGSFQSYADLSRPYAVWAVYATPAYAFDPVTWCFPVAGCMSYRGYFSPDDAHRSAEVLAHEGMDTYVTGAPAFSTLGWFDDPLLNTFIDWP
;
A
#
# COMPACT_ATOMS: atom_id res chain seq x y z
N MET A 1 -50.04 -46.09 5.64
CA MET A 1 -48.85 -45.44 6.25
C MET A 1 -47.70 -45.52 5.25
N PRO A 2 -47.37 -44.46 4.49
CA PRO A 2 -46.15 -44.39 3.71
C PRO A 2 -45.02 -43.74 4.52
N SER A 3 -43.82 -44.30 4.41
CA SER A 3 -42.58 -43.95 5.07
C SER A 3 -41.95 -42.64 4.54
N PRO A 4 -41.08 -41.97 5.32
CA PRO A 4 -40.64 -40.62 5.02
C PRO A 4 -39.51 -40.59 3.98
N PHE A 5 -39.54 -39.51 3.22
CA PHE A 5 -38.52 -38.95 2.33
C PHE A 5 -37.07 -39.38 2.64
N LYS A 6 -36.50 -40.29 1.83
CA LYS A 6 -35.05 -40.51 1.78
C LYS A 6 -34.39 -39.46 0.90
N ILE A 7 -33.94 -38.36 1.48
CA ILE A 7 -33.09 -37.39 0.78
C ILE A 7 -31.72 -38.05 0.54
N ARG A 8 -31.32 -38.17 -0.74
CA ARG A 8 -30.05 -38.78 -1.17
C ARG A 8 -28.85 -38.00 -0.62
N ALA A 9 -28.11 -38.58 0.32
CA ALA A 9 -26.87 -38.05 0.91
C ALA A 9 -25.84 -37.56 -0.13
N GLY A 10 -25.79 -38.15 -1.32
CA GLY A 10 -24.89 -37.74 -2.41
C GLY A 10 -25.20 -36.37 -3.03
N LYS A 11 -26.46 -35.90 -3.00
CA LYS A 11 -26.80 -34.54 -3.46
C LYS A 11 -26.41 -33.48 -2.44
N ILE A 12 -26.50 -33.80 -1.15
CA ILE A 12 -26.09 -32.92 -0.05
C ILE A 12 -24.56 -32.75 -0.04
N SER A 13 -23.80 -33.84 -0.25
CA SER A 13 -22.34 -33.79 -0.34
C SER A 13 -21.86 -32.91 -1.50
N PHE A 14 -22.42 -33.09 -2.71
CA PHE A 14 -22.02 -32.31 -3.89
C PHE A 14 -22.37 -30.81 -3.78
N VAL A 15 -23.52 -30.50 -3.17
CA VAL A 15 -23.94 -29.11 -2.89
C VAL A 15 -23.04 -28.46 -1.83
N CYS A 16 -22.66 -29.20 -0.78
CA CYS A 16 -21.68 -28.70 0.19
C CYS A 16 -20.30 -28.47 -0.43
N THR A 17 -19.80 -29.37 -1.28
CA THR A 17 -18.49 -29.20 -1.94
C THR A 17 -18.48 -28.01 -2.90
N THR A 18 -19.56 -27.80 -3.65
CA THR A 18 -19.69 -26.65 -4.56
C THR A 18 -19.85 -25.33 -3.81
N LEU A 19 -20.61 -25.29 -2.71
CA LEU A 19 -20.71 -24.12 -1.83
C LEU A 19 -19.37 -23.78 -1.15
N LEU A 20 -18.63 -24.80 -0.70
CA LEU A 20 -17.32 -24.62 -0.09
C LEU A 20 -16.29 -24.09 -1.09
N ALA A 21 -16.28 -24.62 -2.32
CA ALA A 21 -15.44 -24.14 -3.40
C ALA A 21 -15.80 -22.70 -3.82
N ALA A 22 -17.10 -22.36 -3.86
CA ALA A 22 -17.55 -21.00 -4.13
C ALA A 22 -17.12 -20.01 -3.02
N GLY A 23 -17.18 -20.43 -1.75
CA GLY A 23 -16.70 -19.62 -0.61
C GLY A 23 -15.20 -19.35 -0.66
N LEU A 24 -14.39 -20.35 -1.02
CA LEU A 24 -12.94 -20.22 -1.20
C LEU A 24 -12.56 -19.29 -2.37
N LEU A 25 -13.36 -19.26 -3.43
CA LEU A 25 -13.14 -18.36 -4.56
C LEU A 25 -13.44 -16.89 -4.19
N LEU A 26 -14.44 -16.64 -3.34
CA LEU A 26 -14.81 -15.28 -2.92
C LEU A 26 -13.74 -14.60 -2.04
N THR A 27 -13.13 -15.34 -1.11
CA THR A 27 -12.04 -14.81 -0.27
C THR A 27 -10.74 -14.59 -1.06
N GLY A 28 -10.55 -15.35 -2.14
CA GLY A 28 -9.40 -15.18 -3.05
C GLY A 28 -9.46 -13.89 -3.87
N CYS A 29 -10.66 -13.41 -4.20
CA CYS A 29 -10.84 -12.21 -5.01
C CYS A 29 -10.38 -10.93 -4.30
N ASP A 30 -10.66 -10.78 -3.00
CA ASP A 30 -10.25 -9.59 -2.25
C ASP A 30 -8.73 -9.51 -2.08
N MET A 31 -8.09 -10.66 -1.75
CA MET A 31 -6.63 -10.75 -1.68
C MET A 31 -5.98 -10.48 -3.04
N ALA A 32 -6.51 -11.06 -4.12
CA ALA A 32 -6.01 -10.81 -5.46
C ALA A 32 -6.15 -9.33 -5.84
N HIS A 33 -7.30 -8.71 -5.58
CA HIS A 33 -7.52 -7.30 -5.85
C HIS A 33 -6.55 -6.41 -5.08
N TYR A 34 -6.32 -6.70 -3.80
CA TYR A 34 -5.37 -5.96 -2.97
C TYR A 34 -3.93 -6.03 -3.51
N TYR A 35 -3.46 -7.22 -3.89
CA TYR A 35 -2.10 -7.33 -4.43
C TYR A 35 -1.99 -6.70 -5.82
N LEU A 36 -3.03 -6.80 -6.65
CA LEU A 36 -3.06 -6.14 -7.96
C LEU A 36 -3.01 -4.62 -7.82
N GLN A 37 -3.77 -4.02 -6.89
CA GLN A 37 -3.67 -2.57 -6.67
C GLN A 37 -2.31 -2.17 -6.10
N ALA A 38 -1.71 -2.98 -5.22
CA ALA A 38 -0.40 -2.70 -4.64
C ALA A 38 0.71 -2.71 -5.71
N VAL A 39 0.72 -3.75 -6.56
CA VAL A 39 1.68 -3.87 -7.67
C VAL A 39 1.45 -2.75 -8.69
N GLY A 40 0.20 -2.48 -9.07
CA GLY A 40 -0.13 -1.41 -10.02
C GLY A 40 0.29 -0.03 -9.52
N GLY A 41 0.02 0.27 -8.25
CA GLY A 41 0.40 1.53 -7.62
C GLY A 41 1.92 1.72 -7.53
N GLU A 42 2.64 0.66 -7.18
CA GLU A 42 4.11 0.69 -7.14
C GLU A 42 4.71 0.87 -8.53
N LEU A 43 4.20 0.16 -9.54
CA LEU A 43 4.66 0.32 -10.92
C LEU A 43 4.40 1.73 -11.45
N ASP A 44 3.22 2.31 -11.18
CA ASP A 44 2.92 3.70 -11.54
C ASP A 44 3.90 4.68 -10.86
N LEU A 45 4.15 4.52 -9.56
CA LEU A 45 5.12 5.32 -8.80
C LEU A 45 6.52 5.23 -9.41
N LEU A 46 7.03 4.02 -9.62
CA LEU A 46 8.37 3.79 -10.16
C LEU A 46 8.52 4.27 -11.60
N SER A 47 7.44 4.25 -12.40
CA SER A 47 7.43 4.71 -13.79
C SER A 47 7.53 6.23 -13.94
N ARG A 48 7.14 6.98 -12.91
CA ARG A 48 7.16 8.45 -12.89
C ARG A 48 8.52 9.04 -12.51
N ARG A 49 9.48 8.20 -12.15
CA ARG A 49 10.79 8.64 -11.67
C ARG A 49 11.57 9.38 -12.75
N ARG A 50 12.06 10.56 -12.39
CA ARG A 50 13.08 11.31 -13.14
C ARG A 50 14.32 11.46 -12.26
N SER A 51 15.51 11.34 -12.84
CA SER A 51 16.76 11.57 -12.09
C SER A 51 16.77 13.00 -11.52
N ILE A 52 17.27 13.16 -10.30
CA ILE A 52 17.45 14.50 -9.73
C ILE A 52 18.45 15.31 -10.56
N SER A 53 19.52 14.68 -11.07
CA SER A 53 20.49 15.36 -11.94
C SER A 53 19.83 16.02 -13.14
N ASP A 54 18.89 15.31 -13.78
CA ASP A 54 18.19 15.78 -14.97
C ASP A 54 17.25 16.94 -14.62
N LEU A 55 16.56 16.84 -13.48
CA LEU A 55 15.69 17.90 -12.98
C LEU A 55 16.46 19.16 -12.59
N LEU A 56 17.67 19.03 -12.05
CA LEU A 56 18.51 20.17 -11.71
C LEU A 56 19.08 20.87 -12.95
N ALA A 57 19.36 20.10 -14.01
CA ALA A 57 19.83 20.62 -15.30
C ALA A 57 18.69 21.25 -16.13
N ASP A 58 17.45 20.82 -15.92
CA ASP A 58 16.28 21.29 -16.66
C ASP A 58 15.92 22.76 -16.29
N PRO A 59 15.94 23.70 -17.25
CA PRO A 59 15.61 25.10 -16.97
C PRO A 59 14.14 25.31 -16.59
N VAL A 60 13.23 24.39 -16.92
CA VAL A 60 11.80 24.52 -16.58
C VAL A 60 11.46 24.04 -15.17
N THR A 61 12.38 23.35 -14.49
CA THR A 61 12.16 22.89 -13.10
C THR A 61 11.96 24.10 -12.17
N PRO A 62 10.82 24.17 -11.44
CA PRO A 62 10.51 25.27 -10.54
C PRO A 62 11.62 25.50 -9.51
N LYS A 63 11.93 26.78 -9.25
CA LYS A 63 13.00 27.17 -8.32
C LYS A 63 12.85 26.55 -6.91
N PRO A 64 11.66 26.51 -6.28
CA PRO A 64 11.50 25.88 -4.96
C PRO A 64 11.84 24.38 -4.99
N LEU A 65 11.35 23.65 -5.99
CA LEU A 65 11.63 22.23 -6.16
C LEU A 65 13.14 22.00 -6.34
N ARG A 66 13.80 22.78 -7.22
CA ARG A 66 15.25 22.71 -7.46
C ARG A 66 16.06 22.88 -6.17
N GLN A 67 15.65 23.80 -5.29
CA GLN A 67 16.32 24.04 -4.01
C GLN A 67 16.19 22.83 -3.08
N ARG A 68 14.99 22.25 -2.96
CA ARG A 68 14.76 21.07 -2.12
C ARG A 68 15.50 19.83 -2.65
N LEU A 69 15.48 19.62 -3.97
CA LEU A 69 16.20 18.51 -4.61
C LEU A 69 17.72 18.64 -4.41
N SER A 70 18.29 19.84 -4.56
CA SER A 70 19.71 20.07 -4.29
C SER A 70 20.07 19.86 -2.82
N LEU A 71 19.17 20.18 -1.90
CA LEU A 71 19.36 19.87 -0.48
C LEU A 71 19.36 18.35 -0.23
N ALA A 72 18.43 17.63 -0.85
CA ALA A 72 18.34 16.18 -0.74
C ALA A 72 19.60 15.47 -1.27
N GLU A 73 20.13 15.87 -2.43
CA GLU A 73 21.41 15.33 -2.95
C GLU A 73 22.56 15.53 -1.97
N LYS A 74 22.65 16.71 -1.34
CA LYS A 74 23.68 17.00 -0.33
C LYS A 74 23.49 16.13 0.91
N ALA A 75 22.24 15.93 1.35
CA ALA A 75 21.93 15.10 2.50
C ALA A 75 22.28 13.62 2.25
N VAL A 76 21.94 13.08 1.08
CA VAL A 76 22.31 11.71 0.67
C VAL A 76 23.83 11.58 0.60
N LYS A 77 24.52 12.56 0.00
CA LYS A 77 25.99 12.57 -0.04
C LYS A 77 26.58 12.52 1.36
N PHE A 78 26.16 13.42 2.25
CA PHE A 78 26.62 13.46 3.65
C PHE A 78 26.36 12.13 4.38
N ALA A 79 25.20 11.53 4.18
CA ALA A 79 24.87 10.24 4.79
C ALA A 79 25.84 9.12 4.38
N VAL A 80 26.28 9.11 3.12
CA VAL A 80 27.25 8.11 2.63
C VAL A 80 28.69 8.47 3.01
N THR A 81 29.10 9.73 2.87
CA THR A 81 30.50 10.13 3.03
C THR A 81 30.90 10.36 4.48
N ASP A 82 30.03 10.95 5.28
CA ASP A 82 30.33 11.42 6.63
C ASP A 82 29.72 10.49 7.70
N LEU A 83 28.53 9.93 7.43
CA LEU A 83 27.88 8.97 8.34
C LEU A 83 28.14 7.50 8.00
N ALA A 84 28.87 7.23 6.91
CA ALA A 84 29.23 5.89 6.45
C ALA A 84 28.02 4.94 6.27
N LEU A 85 26.85 5.48 5.91
CA LEU A 85 25.71 4.65 5.53
C LEU A 85 25.97 3.95 4.19
N ALA A 86 25.42 2.75 4.04
CA ALA A 86 25.53 2.01 2.78
C ALA A 86 24.92 2.83 1.62
N PRO A 87 25.65 3.00 0.50
CA PRO A 87 25.11 3.69 -0.65
C PRO A 87 23.92 2.92 -1.24
N SER A 88 22.91 3.65 -1.70
CA SER A 88 21.75 3.09 -2.42
C SER A 88 21.30 4.07 -3.51
N GLY A 89 20.52 3.60 -4.49
CA GLY A 89 19.88 4.46 -5.48
C GLY A 89 18.63 5.18 -4.97
N SER A 90 18.17 4.84 -3.75
CA SER A 90 17.06 5.52 -3.09
C SER A 90 17.35 7.01 -2.92
N PHE A 91 16.32 7.83 -3.09
CA PHE A 91 16.37 9.29 -3.01
C PHE A 91 17.27 9.98 -4.04
N GLN A 92 17.73 9.28 -5.07
CA GLN A 92 18.47 9.87 -6.21
C GLN A 92 17.57 10.29 -7.39
N SER A 93 16.29 9.97 -7.31
CA SER A 93 15.27 10.34 -8.29
C SER A 93 14.10 11.02 -7.60
N TYR A 94 13.26 11.71 -8.39
CA TYR A 94 12.04 12.35 -7.95
C TYR A 94 10.86 11.88 -8.80
N ALA A 95 9.72 11.65 -8.17
CA ALA A 95 8.46 11.32 -8.82
C ALA A 95 7.34 12.26 -8.36
N ASP A 96 6.68 12.89 -9.33
CA ASP A 96 5.45 13.65 -9.10
C ASP A 96 4.24 12.73 -9.34
N LEU A 97 3.59 12.35 -8.25
CA LEU A 97 2.41 11.49 -8.25
C LEU A 97 1.12 12.27 -8.56
N SER A 98 1.17 13.60 -8.59
CA SER A 98 0.02 14.49 -8.82
C SER A 98 -1.16 14.21 -7.89
N ARG A 99 -0.84 13.79 -6.65
CA ARG A 99 -1.80 13.48 -5.58
C ARG A 99 -1.22 13.89 -4.23
N PRO A 100 -2.04 13.99 -3.16
CA PRO A 100 -1.57 14.50 -1.87
C PRO A 100 -0.80 13.48 -1.02
N TYR A 101 -0.99 12.18 -1.24
CA TYR A 101 -0.37 11.13 -0.43
C TYR A 101 0.18 10.00 -1.30
N ALA A 102 1.27 9.37 -0.84
CA ALA A 102 1.90 8.25 -1.54
C ALA A 102 1.01 7.01 -1.44
N VAL A 103 0.50 6.73 -0.24
CA VAL A 103 -0.43 5.65 0.08
C VAL A 103 -1.44 6.11 1.14
N TRP A 104 -2.51 5.35 1.30
CA TRP A 104 -3.55 5.52 2.32
C TRP A 104 -3.50 4.33 3.27
N ALA A 105 -3.25 4.60 4.55
CA ALA A 105 -3.19 3.58 5.59
C ALA A 105 -4.56 3.41 6.25
N VAL A 106 -5.03 2.17 6.29
CA VAL A 106 -6.23 1.74 7.01
C VAL A 106 -5.81 1.11 8.32
N TYR A 107 -6.40 1.59 9.40
CA TYR A 107 -6.31 1.05 10.75
C TYR A 107 -7.70 0.57 11.16
N ALA A 108 -7.76 -0.51 11.93
CA ALA A 108 -9.00 -1.01 12.52
C ALA A 108 -8.73 -1.62 13.89
N THR A 109 -9.66 -1.44 14.82
CA THR A 109 -9.65 -2.05 16.16
C THR A 109 -11.06 -2.55 16.50
N PRO A 110 -11.23 -3.51 17.41
CA PRO A 110 -12.54 -3.74 18.02
C PRO A 110 -13.08 -2.44 18.61
N ALA A 111 -14.41 -2.28 18.59
CA ALA A 111 -15.05 -1.08 19.11
C ALA A 111 -14.59 -0.76 20.55
N TYR A 112 -14.14 0.46 20.78
CA TYR A 112 -13.66 0.96 22.08
C TYR A 112 -12.41 0.23 22.63
N ALA A 113 -11.65 -0.43 21.77
CA ALA A 113 -10.38 -1.06 22.11
C ALA A 113 -9.20 -0.40 21.39
N PHE A 114 -7.99 -0.58 21.94
CA PHE A 114 -6.73 -0.16 21.30
C PHE A 114 -5.91 -1.38 20.84
N ASP A 115 -6.61 -2.43 20.39
CA ASP A 115 -6.01 -3.67 19.88
C ASP A 115 -6.15 -3.70 18.35
N PRO A 116 -5.10 -3.33 17.58
CA PRO A 116 -5.23 -3.18 16.14
C PRO A 116 -5.31 -4.52 15.42
N VAL A 117 -6.16 -4.57 14.39
CA VAL A 117 -6.12 -5.62 13.37
C VAL A 117 -4.71 -5.68 12.82
N THR A 118 -4.16 -6.90 12.79
CA THR A 118 -2.82 -7.17 12.29
C THR A 118 -2.92 -7.85 10.94
N TRP A 119 -2.30 -7.26 9.92
CA TRP A 119 -2.18 -7.86 8.59
C TRP A 119 -0.78 -8.41 8.39
N CYS A 120 -0.68 -9.70 8.03
CA CYS A 120 0.59 -10.37 7.79
C CYS A 120 0.82 -10.62 6.30
N PHE A 121 1.99 -10.21 5.83
CA PHE A 121 2.44 -10.34 4.45
C PHE A 121 3.63 -11.32 4.40
N PRO A 122 3.71 -12.20 3.39
CA PRO A 122 4.77 -13.22 3.33
C PRO A 122 6.20 -12.68 3.41
N VAL A 123 6.43 -11.48 2.87
CA VAL A 123 7.77 -10.86 2.79
C VAL A 123 7.92 -9.69 3.76
N ALA A 124 6.90 -8.83 3.89
CA ALA A 124 6.98 -7.61 4.69
C ALA A 124 6.68 -7.82 6.19
N GLY A 125 6.33 -9.04 6.61
CA GLY A 125 5.96 -9.34 7.99
C GLY A 125 4.56 -8.83 8.34
N CYS A 126 4.31 -8.61 9.63
CA CYS A 126 3.00 -8.21 10.13
C CYS A 126 2.98 -6.72 10.52
N MET A 127 1.91 -6.02 10.14
CA MET A 127 1.73 -4.58 10.35
C MET A 127 0.36 -4.32 11.00
N SER A 128 0.29 -3.31 11.87
CA SER A 128 -0.95 -2.85 12.53
C SER A 128 -1.80 -1.92 11.65
N TYR A 129 -1.46 -1.82 10.37
CA TYR A 129 -2.18 -1.09 9.34
C TYR A 129 -2.02 -1.78 8.00
N ARG A 130 -2.92 -1.47 7.06
CA ARG A 130 -2.83 -1.92 5.67
C ARG A 130 -2.79 -0.73 4.73
N GLY A 131 -1.76 -0.68 3.88
CA GLY A 131 -1.55 0.42 2.93
C GLY A 131 -2.21 0.18 1.58
N TYR A 132 -2.81 1.22 1.01
CA TYR A 132 -3.47 1.19 -0.30
C TYR A 132 -2.97 2.35 -1.16
N PHE A 133 -2.68 2.11 -2.43
CA PHE A 133 -2.34 3.19 -3.36
C PHE A 133 -3.58 3.94 -3.85
N SER A 134 -4.75 3.29 -3.80
CA SER A 134 -6.06 3.86 -4.12
C SER A 134 -6.78 4.33 -2.85
N PRO A 135 -7.18 5.62 -2.75
CA PRO A 135 -8.01 6.08 -1.63
C PRO A 135 -9.35 5.35 -1.57
N ASP A 136 -9.95 5.06 -2.72
CA ASP A 136 -11.24 4.39 -2.78
C ASP A 136 -11.15 2.95 -2.27
N ASP A 137 -10.05 2.24 -2.55
CA ASP A 137 -9.82 0.90 -2.01
C ASP A 137 -9.63 0.95 -0.49
N ALA A 138 -8.92 1.97 0.01
CA ALA A 138 -8.73 2.17 1.46
C ALA A 138 -10.07 2.41 2.17
N HIS A 139 -10.91 3.29 1.63
CA HIS A 139 -12.23 3.59 2.18
C HIS A 139 -13.16 2.39 2.10
N ARG A 140 -13.21 1.66 0.99
CA ARG A 140 -13.97 0.40 0.89
C ARG A 140 -13.53 -0.63 1.92
N SER A 141 -12.22 -0.79 2.12
CA SER A 141 -11.71 -1.71 3.14
C SER A 141 -12.12 -1.28 4.56
N ALA A 142 -12.09 0.02 4.85
CA ALA A 142 -12.54 0.53 6.13
C ALA A 142 -14.05 0.32 6.32
N GLU A 143 -14.87 0.55 5.29
CA GLU A 143 -16.31 0.31 5.34
C GLU A 143 -16.66 -1.15 5.63
N VAL A 144 -15.97 -2.10 5.00
CA VAL A 144 -16.14 -3.55 5.28
C VAL A 144 -15.85 -3.85 6.75
N LEU A 145 -14.74 -3.37 7.29
CA LEU A 145 -14.37 -3.57 8.70
C LEU A 145 -15.34 -2.88 9.66
N ALA A 146 -15.83 -1.69 9.31
CA ALA A 146 -16.83 -0.97 10.10
C ALA A 146 -18.16 -1.74 10.14
N HIS A 147 -18.57 -2.37 9.03
CA HIS A 147 -19.74 -3.24 8.99
C HIS A 147 -19.60 -4.50 9.87
N GLU A 148 -18.37 -4.91 10.16
CA GLU A 148 -18.06 -5.99 11.11
C GLU A 148 -18.04 -5.51 12.58
N GLY A 149 -18.31 -4.22 12.83
CA GLY A 149 -18.38 -3.64 14.17
C GLY A 149 -17.04 -3.13 14.70
N MET A 150 -16.07 -2.88 13.82
CA MET A 150 -14.76 -2.34 14.16
C MET A 150 -14.75 -0.80 14.12
N ASP A 151 -13.92 -0.19 14.96
CA ASP A 151 -13.55 1.22 14.83
C ASP A 151 -12.45 1.34 13.77
N THR A 152 -12.68 2.13 12.72
CA THR A 152 -11.74 2.25 11.59
C THR A 152 -11.24 3.67 11.40
N TYR A 153 -9.97 3.80 11.00
CA TYR A 153 -9.35 5.08 10.68
C TYR A 153 -8.56 4.97 9.38
N VAL A 154 -8.79 5.91 8.46
CA VAL A 154 -8.08 6.01 7.18
C VAL A 154 -7.30 7.32 7.15
N THR A 155 -6.00 7.25 6.87
CA THR A 155 -5.14 8.42 6.77
C THR A 155 -4.18 8.33 5.60
N GLY A 156 -3.90 9.47 4.99
CA GLY A 156 -2.85 9.57 3.98
C GLY A 156 -1.45 9.51 4.60
N ALA A 157 -0.57 8.74 3.99
CA ALA A 157 0.85 8.71 4.30
C ALA A 157 1.64 9.43 3.19
N PRO A 158 2.36 10.52 3.50
CA PRO A 158 3.06 11.32 2.49
C PRO A 158 4.32 10.62 1.97
N ALA A 159 4.91 9.71 2.73
CA ALA A 159 6.07 8.93 2.33
C ALA A 159 5.70 7.45 2.19
N PHE A 160 6.35 6.78 1.24
CA PHE A 160 6.28 5.35 1.04
C PHE A 160 7.68 4.83 0.72
N SER A 161 8.02 3.66 1.25
CA SER A 161 9.29 2.98 0.95
C SER A 161 9.05 1.49 0.83
N THR A 162 9.73 0.89 -0.11
CA THR A 162 9.78 -0.56 -0.30
C THR A 162 10.82 -1.22 0.60
N LEU A 163 11.35 -0.50 1.61
CA LEU A 163 12.32 -1.00 2.58
C LEU A 163 13.60 -1.53 1.91
N GLY A 164 14.01 -0.89 0.81
CA GLY A 164 15.25 -1.22 0.08
C GLY A 164 15.11 -2.31 -0.97
N TRP A 165 13.89 -2.77 -1.28
CA TRP A 165 13.66 -3.66 -2.43
C TRP A 165 13.77 -2.92 -3.76
N PHE A 166 13.48 -1.62 -3.78
CA PHE A 166 13.62 -0.74 -4.93
C PHE A 166 14.33 0.57 -4.55
N ASP A 167 14.83 1.27 -5.56
CA ASP A 167 15.37 2.62 -5.41
C ASP A 167 14.22 3.63 -5.31
N ASP A 168 13.68 3.77 -4.11
CA ASP A 168 12.52 4.62 -3.81
C ASP A 168 12.84 6.11 -4.11
N PRO A 169 12.01 6.82 -4.90
CA PRO A 169 12.25 8.22 -5.23
C PRO A 169 11.82 9.17 -4.11
N LEU A 170 12.32 10.41 -4.16
CA LEU A 170 11.67 11.54 -3.49
C LEU A 170 10.30 11.78 -4.13
N LEU A 171 9.27 12.10 -3.34
CA LEU A 171 7.90 12.26 -3.83
C LEU A 171 7.40 13.68 -3.63
N ASN A 172 6.57 14.17 -4.55
CA ASN A 172 5.84 15.44 -4.39
C ASN A 172 5.03 15.50 -3.08
N THR A 173 4.61 14.33 -2.57
CA THR A 173 3.74 14.17 -1.39
C THR A 173 4.43 14.46 -0.07
N PHE A 174 5.77 14.37 0.01
CA PHE A 174 6.51 14.70 1.23
C PHE A 174 7.61 15.74 1.04
N ILE A 175 8.05 16.00 -0.20
CA ILE A 175 9.12 16.98 -0.44
C ILE A 175 8.74 18.36 0.06
N ASP A 176 7.44 18.69 0.07
CA ASP A 176 6.88 19.94 0.58
C ASP A 176 6.25 19.84 1.98
N TRP A 177 6.38 18.69 2.65
CA TRP A 177 5.80 18.48 3.98
C TRP A 177 6.41 19.48 5.00
N PRO A 178 5.58 20.09 5.87
CA PRO A 178 6.03 21.07 6.87
C PRO A 178 6.89 20.46 7.99
#